data_AF-A0A9P9YZM0-F1
#
_entry.id   AF-A0A9P9YZM0-F1
#
_cell.length_a   1.000
_cell.length_b   1.000
_cell.length_c   1.000
_cell.angle_alpha   90.00
_cell.angle_beta   90.00
_cell.angle_gamma   90.00
#
_symmetry.space_group_name_H-M   'P 1'
#
loop_
_entity.id
_entity.type
_entity.pdbx_description
1 polymer ?
#
loop_
_entity_poly.entity_id
_entity_poly.type
_entity_poly.pdbx_seq_one_letter_code
_entity_poly.pdbx_strand_id
1 'polypeptide(L)'
;MSTQLYPILFDQVRAIVEKFFDQQGQVNVNVTDINTQFIEHTIYIMKSILDPKASKDPNNEQPSPSEHLGVTSIEGMMLGIVRYVRHLDMTVYAIRIKTKLCQLVEVMMKRRDDLAFRQEMKFRNKLVEYLTDWVMGTSHQIAPPSSADAAILTNTSLIFRDLDQACMEAVAALLRGLPLQPEESDRGDLMDAKSALFLKYFTLFMNLLNDCIDSSEAEKEMNNTPLLPPRPRMAAGKLTALRNATILAMSNLLGANIDSGLMHSIDLGYNPDLQTRAAFMEVLTQILQQGTEFDTLAETVLADRFEQLVQLVTMISDKGELPIAMALANVVTTSQMDELARVLVTLFDAKHLLSPLLWNMFYREVEVSDCMQTLFRGNSLGSKIMAFCFKIYGASYLQMLLEPLIRPLLDEEEETCFEVDPARLDPTEDIDQHRNNLIALTQKVFDAIINSSDRFPPQLRSMCHCLYQVLSKRFPNLLQNNIGAVGTVIFLRFINPAIGLI
;
A
#
# COMPACT_ATOMS: atom_id res chain seq x y z
N MET A 1 2.70 -6.75 -32.69
CA MET A 1 2.24 -7.87 -31.84
C MET A 1 0.76 -7.63 -31.57
N SER A 2 -0.09 -8.66 -31.54
CA SER A 2 -1.50 -8.46 -31.14
C SER A 2 -1.53 -7.94 -29.70
N THR A 3 -2.29 -6.87 -29.45
CA THR A 3 -2.44 -6.22 -28.13
C THR A 3 -3.01 -7.18 -27.08
N GLN A 4 -3.75 -8.21 -27.51
CA GLN A 4 -4.27 -9.28 -26.66
C GLN A 4 -3.20 -10.18 -26.02
N LEU A 5 -1.96 -10.15 -26.53
CA LEU A 5 -0.85 -10.96 -26.01
C LEU A 5 -0.04 -10.24 -24.93
N TYR A 6 -0.27 -8.94 -24.68
CA TYR A 6 0.48 -8.18 -23.69
C TYR A 6 0.36 -8.73 -22.27
N PRO A 7 -0.84 -9.12 -21.78
CA PRO A 7 -0.99 -9.82 -20.50
C PRO A 7 -0.05 -11.02 -20.34
N ILE A 8 -0.06 -11.92 -21.33
CA ILE A 8 0.72 -13.15 -21.32
C ILE A 8 2.22 -12.82 -21.35
N LEU A 9 2.61 -11.84 -22.17
CA LEU A 9 4.00 -11.40 -22.25
C LEU A 9 4.50 -10.88 -20.90
N PHE A 10 3.74 -10.01 -20.23
CA PHE A 10 4.14 -9.41 -18.96
C PHE A 10 4.28 -10.48 -17.86
N ASP A 11 3.35 -11.42 -17.78
CA ASP A 11 3.40 -12.53 -16.82
C ASP A 11 4.59 -13.46 -17.09
N GLN A 12 4.89 -13.77 -18.36
CA GLN A 12 6.04 -14.62 -18.71
C GLN A 12 7.37 -13.91 -18.43
N VAL A 13 7.50 -12.63 -18.77
CA VAL A 13 8.69 -11.84 -18.45
C VAL A 13 8.88 -11.78 -16.94
N ARG A 14 7.83 -11.51 -16.18
CA ARG A 14 7.88 -11.53 -14.72
C ARG A 14 8.37 -12.88 -14.18
N ALA A 15 7.80 -13.99 -14.64
CA ALA A 15 8.18 -15.33 -14.20
C ALA A 15 9.63 -15.69 -14.55
N ILE A 16 10.19 -15.13 -15.64
CA ILE A 16 11.60 -15.30 -15.98
C ILE A 16 12.47 -14.45 -15.05
N VAL A 17 12.13 -13.18 -14.86
CA VAL A 17 12.90 -12.24 -14.02
C VAL A 17 12.92 -12.70 -12.56
N GLU A 18 11.83 -13.29 -12.04
CA GLU A 18 11.78 -13.86 -10.70
C GLU A 18 12.83 -14.98 -10.49
N LYS A 19 13.21 -15.71 -11.53
CA LYS A 19 14.27 -16.75 -11.47
C LYS A 19 15.68 -16.18 -11.35
N PHE A 20 15.86 -14.87 -11.51
CA PHE A 20 17.17 -14.23 -11.35
C PHE A 20 17.54 -14.00 -9.88
N PHE A 21 16.60 -14.21 -8.95
CA PHE A 21 16.77 -14.01 -7.51
C PHE A 21 16.87 -15.35 -6.77
N ASP A 22 17.51 -15.36 -5.60
CA ASP A 22 17.56 -16.54 -4.72
C ASP A 22 16.30 -16.69 -3.84
N GLN A 23 16.24 -17.76 -3.04
CA GLN A 23 15.13 -18.02 -2.12
C GLN A 23 14.99 -16.97 -1.00
N GLN A 24 16.02 -16.15 -0.75
CA GLN A 24 15.99 -15.03 0.19
C GLN A 24 15.67 -13.69 -0.50
N GLY A 25 15.46 -13.70 -1.83
CA GLY A 25 15.23 -12.53 -2.65
C GLY A 25 16.50 -11.72 -2.96
N GLN A 26 17.67 -12.07 -2.44
CA GLN A 26 18.89 -11.40 -2.87
C GLN A 26 19.17 -11.75 -4.34
N VAL A 27 19.76 -10.80 -5.08
CA VAL A 27 20.22 -11.11 -6.45
C VAL A 27 21.23 -12.23 -6.30
N ASN A 28 20.85 -13.41 -6.78
CA ASN A 28 21.72 -14.56 -6.81
C ASN A 28 23.02 -14.15 -7.50
N VAL A 29 24.15 -14.69 -7.04
CA VAL A 29 25.56 -14.45 -7.42
C VAL A 29 25.87 -14.57 -8.94
N ASN A 30 24.87 -14.64 -9.81
CA ASN A 30 24.97 -14.77 -11.26
C ASN A 30 24.31 -13.58 -11.99
N VAL A 31 24.87 -12.37 -11.85
CA VAL A 31 24.75 -11.35 -12.90
C VAL A 31 25.47 -11.91 -14.14
N THR A 32 24.74 -12.67 -14.95
CA THR A 32 25.26 -13.18 -16.22
C THR A 32 24.99 -12.17 -17.33
N ASP A 33 25.86 -12.16 -18.34
CA ASP A 33 25.65 -11.36 -19.54
C ASP A 33 24.30 -11.66 -20.20
N ILE A 34 23.86 -12.93 -20.16
CA ILE A 34 22.58 -13.40 -20.72
C ILE A 34 21.40 -12.76 -19.97
N ASN A 35 21.42 -12.78 -18.63
CA ASN A 35 20.35 -12.17 -17.83
C ASN A 35 20.32 -10.64 -18.03
N THR A 36 21.50 -10.02 -18.12
CA THR A 36 21.61 -8.57 -18.37
C THR A 36 21.07 -8.17 -19.74
N GLN A 37 21.41 -8.93 -20.79
CA GLN A 37 20.86 -8.73 -22.14
C GLN A 37 19.35 -8.96 -22.18
N PHE A 38 18.85 -9.97 -21.47
CA PHE A 38 17.40 -10.22 -21.37
C PHE A 38 16.67 -9.00 -20.76
N ILE A 39 17.23 -8.42 -19.69
CA ILE A 39 16.68 -7.22 -19.05
C ILE A 39 16.73 -6.02 -20.00
N GLU A 40 17.86 -5.78 -20.69
CA GLU A 40 17.97 -4.69 -21.65
C GLU A 40 16.93 -4.79 -22.78
N HIS A 41 16.79 -5.98 -23.37
CA HIS A 41 15.78 -6.21 -24.42
C HIS A 41 14.36 -6.05 -23.90
N THR A 42 14.09 -6.52 -22.69
CA THR A 42 12.80 -6.34 -22.03
C THR A 42 12.47 -4.86 -21.85
N ILE A 43 13.41 -4.05 -21.35
CA ILE A 43 13.22 -2.59 -21.22
C ILE A 43 12.87 -1.95 -22.56
N TYR A 44 13.56 -2.34 -23.63
CA TYR A 44 13.30 -1.82 -24.98
C TYR A 44 11.90 -2.21 -25.50
N ILE A 45 11.50 -3.48 -25.33
CA ILE A 45 10.18 -3.98 -25.73
C ILE A 45 9.09 -3.25 -24.96
N MET A 46 9.23 -3.15 -23.64
CA MET A 46 8.28 -2.46 -22.76
C MET A 46 8.11 -0.99 -23.13
N LYS A 47 9.22 -0.29 -23.41
CA LYS A 47 9.16 1.11 -23.83
C LYS A 47 8.42 1.25 -25.16
N SER A 48 8.67 0.35 -26.10
CA SER A 48 8.00 0.34 -27.41
C SER A 48 6.50 0.03 -27.32
N ILE A 49 6.08 -0.79 -26.34
CA ILE A 49 4.66 -1.08 -26.08
C ILE A 49 3.96 0.13 -25.46
N LEU A 50 4.62 0.81 -24.52
CA LEU A 50 4.03 1.93 -23.79
C LEU A 50 4.07 3.26 -24.58
N ASP A 51 5.07 3.44 -25.46
CA ASP A 51 5.22 4.59 -26.36
C ASP A 51 5.06 4.16 -27.84
N PRO A 52 3.84 3.78 -28.27
CA PRO A 52 3.60 3.43 -29.65
C PRO A 52 3.78 4.69 -30.51
N LYS A 53 4.75 4.67 -31.43
CA LYS A 53 4.91 5.74 -32.43
C LYS A 53 3.58 5.94 -33.16
N ALA A 54 3.08 7.18 -33.17
CA ALA A 54 1.82 7.52 -33.82
C ALA A 54 1.78 6.99 -35.26
N SER A 55 0.86 6.08 -35.54
CA SER A 55 0.45 5.73 -36.89
C SER A 55 -0.11 7.00 -37.54
N LYS A 56 0.54 7.47 -38.62
CA LYS A 56 0.09 8.64 -39.40
C LYS A 56 -1.08 8.32 -40.35
N ASP A 57 -1.84 7.25 -40.10
CA ASP A 57 -2.89 6.82 -41.01
C ASP A 57 -4.29 7.13 -40.41
N PRO A 58 -4.93 8.25 -40.81
CA PRO A 58 -6.20 8.71 -40.23
C PRO A 58 -7.41 7.83 -40.59
N ASN A 59 -7.23 6.78 -41.40
CA ASN A 59 -8.32 5.92 -41.88
C ASN A 59 -8.39 4.54 -41.21
N ASN A 60 -7.54 4.25 -40.21
CA ASN A 60 -7.53 2.96 -39.54
C ASN A 60 -8.05 3.12 -38.10
N GLU A 61 -9.35 2.97 -37.91
CA GLU A 61 -9.99 2.78 -36.60
C GLU A 61 -9.57 1.43 -36.02
N GLN A 62 -8.31 1.30 -35.63
CA GLN A 62 -7.91 0.23 -34.72
C GLN A 62 -8.37 0.61 -33.31
N PRO A 63 -8.92 -0.35 -32.53
CA PRO A 63 -9.23 -0.11 -31.12
C PRO A 63 -7.99 0.45 -30.43
N SER A 64 -8.18 1.44 -29.58
CA SER A 64 -7.07 2.13 -28.92
C SER A 64 -6.20 1.10 -28.19
N PRO A 65 -4.85 1.14 -28.34
CA PRO A 65 -3.96 0.18 -27.69
C PRO A 65 -4.01 0.22 -26.15
N SER A 66 -4.80 1.12 -25.55
CA SER A 66 -5.06 1.26 -24.12
C SER A 66 -5.99 0.18 -23.53
N GLU A 67 -6.94 -0.37 -24.30
CA GLU A 67 -7.96 -1.30 -23.74
C GLU A 67 -7.38 -2.58 -23.13
N HIS A 68 -6.21 -3.03 -23.62
CA HIS A 68 -5.59 -4.28 -23.15
C HIS A 68 -4.48 -4.08 -22.11
N LEU A 69 -4.08 -2.84 -21.83
CA LEU A 69 -3.03 -2.52 -20.83
C LEU A 69 -3.57 -2.54 -19.39
N GLY A 70 -4.86 -2.29 -19.21
CA GLY A 70 -5.52 -2.30 -17.89
C GLY A 70 -5.89 -3.69 -17.35
N VAL A 71 -5.64 -4.78 -18.10
CA VAL A 71 -6.07 -6.13 -17.70
C VAL A 71 -5.04 -6.84 -16.80
N THR A 72 -3.77 -6.45 -16.85
CA THR A 72 -2.67 -7.12 -16.13
C THR A 72 -1.81 -6.13 -15.38
N SER A 73 -1.46 -6.46 -14.13
CA SER A 73 -0.55 -5.62 -13.32
C SER A 73 0.88 -5.69 -13.85
N ILE A 74 1.41 -4.53 -14.23
CA ILE A 74 2.80 -4.34 -14.67
C ILE A 74 3.79 -4.25 -13.49
N GLU A 75 3.28 -4.09 -12.26
CA GLU A 75 4.06 -3.75 -11.06
C GLU A 75 5.14 -4.79 -10.74
N GLY A 76 4.77 -6.07 -10.67
CA GLY A 76 5.69 -7.14 -10.27
C GLY A 76 6.85 -7.31 -11.25
N MET A 77 6.56 -7.20 -12.55
CA MET A 77 7.57 -7.25 -13.61
C MET A 77 8.53 -6.06 -13.49
N MET A 78 8.00 -4.83 -13.38
CA MET A 78 8.82 -3.62 -13.31
C MET A 78 9.68 -3.57 -12.03
N LEU A 79 9.15 -4.00 -10.88
CA LEU A 79 9.93 -4.12 -9.66
C LEU A 79 11.06 -5.13 -9.80
N GLY A 80 10.81 -6.29 -10.43
CA GLY A 80 11.85 -7.27 -10.72
C GLY A 80 12.97 -6.70 -11.60
N ILE A 81 12.60 -5.99 -12.67
CA ILE A 81 13.55 -5.35 -13.58
C ILE A 81 14.39 -4.30 -12.85
N VAL A 82 13.76 -3.38 -12.12
CA VAL A 82 14.48 -2.28 -11.45
C VAL A 82 15.37 -2.82 -10.34
N ARG A 83 14.88 -3.83 -9.58
CA ARG A 83 15.68 -4.51 -8.56
C ARG A 83 16.91 -5.18 -9.17
N TYR A 84 16.79 -5.85 -10.30
CA TYR A 84 17.94 -6.42 -11.01
C TYR A 84 18.93 -5.32 -11.43
N VAL A 85 18.45 -4.27 -12.09
CA VAL A 85 19.28 -3.15 -12.59
C VAL A 85 19.96 -2.38 -11.44
N ARG A 86 19.36 -2.33 -10.25
CA ARG A 86 19.96 -1.74 -9.05
C ARG A 86 21.30 -2.40 -8.69
N HIS A 87 21.42 -3.72 -8.88
CA HIS A 87 22.61 -4.49 -8.53
C HIS A 87 23.69 -4.51 -9.64
N LEU A 88 23.44 -3.90 -10.80
CA LEU A 88 24.47 -3.75 -11.83
C LEU A 88 25.51 -2.70 -11.40
N ASP A 89 26.79 -3.04 -11.59
CA ASP A 89 27.94 -2.15 -11.37
C ASP A 89 27.87 -0.88 -12.23
N MET A 90 28.63 0.16 -11.88
CA MET A 90 28.68 1.43 -12.62
C MET A 90 29.59 1.38 -13.86
N THR A 91 29.47 0.33 -14.67
CA THR A 91 30.13 0.27 -15.99
C THR A 91 29.38 1.14 -17.00
N VAL A 92 30.05 1.58 -18.08
CA VAL A 92 29.42 2.36 -19.16
C VAL A 92 28.19 1.66 -19.74
N TYR A 93 28.24 0.33 -19.88
CA TYR A 93 27.13 -0.46 -20.37
C TYR A 93 25.95 -0.47 -19.40
N ALA A 94 26.21 -0.71 -18.11
CA ALA A 94 25.18 -0.70 -17.08
C ALA A 94 24.55 0.69 -16.87
N ILE A 95 25.34 1.77 -16.96
CA ILE A 95 24.81 3.14 -16.91
C ILE A 95 23.80 3.37 -18.04
N ARG A 96 24.11 2.92 -19.27
CA ARG A 96 23.15 3.01 -20.39
C ARG A 96 21.86 2.22 -20.14
N ILE A 97 21.94 1.05 -19.49
CA ILE A 97 20.75 0.28 -19.11
C ILE A 97 19.93 1.04 -18.07
N LYS A 98 20.57 1.61 -17.04
CA LYS A 98 19.91 2.47 -16.04
C LYS A 98 19.22 3.67 -16.71
N THR A 99 19.88 4.37 -17.62
CA THR A 99 19.29 5.48 -18.38
C THR A 99 18.04 5.05 -19.17
N LYS A 100 18.12 3.92 -19.90
CA LYS A 100 16.98 3.38 -20.66
C LYS A 100 15.81 2.98 -19.74
N LEU A 101 16.11 2.44 -18.57
CA LEU A 101 15.10 2.09 -17.57
C LEU A 101 14.39 3.32 -17.02
N CYS A 102 15.12 4.40 -16.71
CA CYS A 102 14.51 5.66 -16.28
C CYS A 102 13.55 6.20 -17.35
N GLN A 103 13.96 6.21 -18.61
CA GLN A 103 13.08 6.62 -19.73
C GLN A 103 11.83 5.73 -19.88
N LEU A 104 11.95 4.43 -19.62
CA LEU A 104 10.80 3.53 -19.58
C LEU A 104 9.84 3.91 -18.45
N VAL A 105 10.37 4.16 -17.25
CA VAL A 105 9.56 4.55 -16.08
C VAL A 105 8.83 5.87 -16.32
N GLU A 106 9.49 6.85 -16.94
CA GLU A 106 8.88 8.13 -17.30
C GLU A 106 7.68 7.94 -18.25
N VAL A 107 7.86 7.17 -19.33
CA VAL A 107 6.79 6.84 -20.30
C VAL A 107 5.65 6.09 -19.61
N MET A 108 5.97 5.13 -18.74
CA MET A 108 4.98 4.36 -17.98
C MET A 108 4.13 5.27 -17.11
N MET A 109 4.74 6.24 -16.41
CA MET A 109 4.01 7.18 -15.57
C MET A 109 3.20 8.23 -16.36
N LYS A 110 3.61 8.57 -17.58
CA LYS A 110 2.79 9.38 -18.49
C LYS A 110 1.48 8.70 -18.90
N ARG A 111 1.45 7.36 -18.88
CA ARG A 111 0.27 6.52 -19.16
C ARG A 111 -0.30 5.85 -17.93
N ARG A 112 -0.05 6.42 -16.74
CA ARG A 112 -0.49 5.89 -15.45
C ARG A 112 -1.97 5.51 -15.44
N ASP A 113 -2.84 6.34 -16.00
CA ASP A 113 -4.30 6.14 -15.96
C ASP A 113 -4.78 5.00 -16.89
N ASP A 114 -3.94 4.54 -17.83
CA ASP A 114 -4.21 3.39 -18.70
C ASP A 114 -3.77 2.04 -18.08
N LEU A 115 -3.06 2.09 -16.95
CA LEU A 115 -2.38 0.92 -16.35
C LEU A 115 -3.10 0.45 -15.09
N ALA A 116 -3.12 -0.86 -14.87
CA ALA A 116 -3.64 -1.45 -13.64
C ALA A 116 -2.55 -1.58 -12.57
N PHE A 117 -2.80 -1.00 -11.41
CA PHE A 117 -1.96 -1.09 -10.22
C PHE A 117 -2.74 -1.71 -9.05
N ARG A 118 -2.14 -2.65 -8.33
CA ARG A 118 -2.69 -3.21 -7.08
C ARG A 118 -2.27 -2.39 -5.87
N GLN A 119 -1.03 -1.87 -5.86
CA GLN A 119 -0.45 -1.10 -4.77
C GLN A 119 0.38 0.08 -5.33
N GLU A 120 -0.28 0.93 -6.12
CA GLU A 120 0.37 2.00 -6.88
C GLU A 120 1.30 2.88 -6.04
N MET A 121 0.83 3.37 -4.89
CA MET A 121 1.60 4.28 -4.04
C MET A 121 2.87 3.61 -3.50
N LYS A 122 2.76 2.35 -3.08
CA LYS A 122 3.89 1.56 -2.59
C LYS A 122 4.89 1.30 -3.71
N PHE A 123 4.40 0.92 -4.88
CA PHE A 123 5.20 0.73 -6.08
C PHE A 123 5.98 1.99 -6.46
N ARG A 124 5.31 3.15 -6.50
CA ARG A 124 5.94 4.44 -6.85
C ARG A 124 6.99 4.86 -5.82
N ASN A 125 6.70 4.74 -4.52
CA ASN A 125 7.68 5.00 -3.45
C ASN A 125 8.95 4.14 -3.63
N LYS A 126 8.78 2.85 -3.92
CA LYS A 126 9.91 1.95 -4.14
C LYS A 126 10.75 2.31 -5.37
N LEU A 127 10.10 2.72 -6.46
CA LEU A 127 10.83 3.18 -7.64
C LEU A 127 11.58 4.49 -7.38
N VAL A 128 10.99 5.45 -6.67
CA VAL A 128 11.68 6.70 -6.30
C VAL A 128 12.94 6.37 -5.48
N GLU A 129 12.84 5.49 -4.48
CA GLU A 129 13.99 5.03 -3.69
C GLU A 129 15.10 4.46 -4.60
N TYR A 130 14.75 3.54 -5.50
CA TYR A 130 15.74 2.86 -6.34
C TYR A 130 16.37 3.75 -7.41
N LEU A 131 15.60 4.66 -8.02
CA LEU A 131 16.13 5.57 -9.04
C LEU A 131 16.99 6.68 -8.43
N THR A 132 16.62 7.18 -7.25
CA THR A 132 17.39 8.24 -6.58
C THR A 132 18.76 7.77 -6.08
N ASP A 133 18.94 6.47 -5.82
CA ASP A 133 20.24 5.87 -5.53
C ASP A 133 21.25 5.99 -6.69
N TRP A 134 20.79 6.28 -7.93
CA TRP A 134 21.67 6.40 -9.10
C TRP A 134 22.10 7.84 -9.41
N VAL A 135 21.48 8.82 -8.76
CA VAL A 135 21.68 10.26 -9.01
C VAL A 135 22.95 10.75 -8.31
N MET A 136 23.72 11.64 -8.97
CA MET A 136 25.03 12.12 -8.49
C MET A 136 26.01 10.98 -8.20
N GLY A 137 25.94 9.89 -8.99
CA GLY A 137 26.66 8.65 -8.78
C GLY A 137 28.06 8.87 -8.21
N THR A 138 28.28 8.44 -6.96
CA THR A 138 29.53 8.55 -6.18
C THR A 138 30.59 9.44 -6.84
N SER A 139 30.46 10.76 -6.69
CA SER A 139 31.44 11.77 -7.13
C SER A 139 32.87 11.58 -6.58
N HIS A 140 33.18 10.43 -5.96
CA HIS A 140 34.45 10.06 -5.35
C HIS A 140 34.99 8.65 -5.66
N GLN A 141 34.39 7.81 -6.53
CA GLN A 141 34.88 6.43 -6.74
C GLN A 141 35.12 5.97 -8.18
N ILE A 142 35.59 6.88 -9.04
CA ILE A 142 36.47 6.45 -10.14
C ILE A 142 37.78 7.18 -9.91
N ALA A 143 38.68 6.58 -9.12
CA ALA A 143 40.06 7.04 -9.06
C ALA A 143 40.58 7.03 -10.51
N PRO A 144 40.91 8.19 -11.10
CA PRO A 144 41.48 8.18 -12.43
C PRO A 144 42.81 7.43 -12.35
N PRO A 145 43.08 6.43 -13.21
CA PRO A 145 44.46 6.05 -13.43
C PRO A 145 45.20 7.33 -13.84
N SER A 146 46.38 7.56 -13.27
CA SER A 146 47.19 8.79 -13.35
C SER A 146 47.66 9.16 -14.78
N SER A 147 46.99 8.66 -15.81
CA SER A 147 47.27 8.82 -17.24
C SER A 147 46.01 8.84 -18.13
N ALA A 148 44.79 8.98 -17.58
CA ALA A 148 43.58 8.97 -18.41
C ALA A 148 43.46 10.25 -19.28
N ASP A 149 43.27 10.06 -20.60
CA ASP A 149 43.04 11.15 -21.55
C ASP A 149 41.85 12.04 -21.14
N ALA A 150 42.02 13.36 -21.22
CA ALA A 150 40.99 14.35 -20.90
C ALA A 150 39.66 14.12 -21.68
N ALA A 151 39.74 13.53 -22.87
CA ALA A 151 38.57 13.17 -23.67
C ALA A 151 37.75 12.01 -23.07
N ILE A 152 38.39 11.05 -22.40
CA ILE A 152 37.72 9.92 -21.75
C ILE A 152 36.99 10.41 -20.50
N LEU A 153 37.65 11.25 -19.69
CA LEU A 153 37.03 11.88 -18.51
C LEU A 153 35.79 12.71 -18.89
N THR A 154 35.88 13.47 -19.99
CA THR A 154 34.75 14.28 -20.48
C THR A 154 33.58 13.40 -20.95
N ASN A 155 33.85 12.31 -21.67
CA ASN A 155 32.80 11.39 -22.14
C ASN A 155 32.13 10.64 -20.99
N THR A 156 32.88 10.22 -19.96
CA THR A 156 32.31 9.57 -18.77
C THR A 156 31.40 10.53 -18.01
N SER A 157 31.82 11.78 -17.80
CA SER A 157 30.99 12.81 -17.16
C SER A 157 29.67 13.07 -17.90
N LEU A 158 29.70 13.10 -19.24
CA LEU A 158 28.48 13.27 -20.05
C LEU A 158 27.51 12.11 -19.91
N ILE A 159 28.01 10.88 -19.77
CA ILE A 159 27.16 9.67 -19.62
C ILE A 159 26.47 9.65 -18.25
N PHE A 160 27.17 10.04 -17.18
CA PHE A 160 26.56 10.23 -15.86
C PHE A 160 25.51 11.35 -15.88
N ARG A 161 25.80 12.47 -16.57
CA ARG A 161 24.84 13.57 -16.72
C ARG A 161 23.57 13.13 -17.47
N ASP A 162 23.70 12.30 -18.49
CA ASP A 162 22.56 11.72 -19.22
C ASP A 162 21.73 10.78 -18.33
N LEU A 163 22.39 10.04 -17.42
CA LEU A 163 21.71 9.24 -16.41
C LEU A 163 20.97 10.13 -15.40
N ASP A 164 21.63 11.15 -14.84
CA ASP A 164 21.02 12.09 -13.90
C ASP A 164 19.77 12.74 -14.49
N GLN A 165 19.85 13.19 -15.75
CA GLN A 165 18.70 13.79 -16.46
C GLN A 165 17.54 12.80 -16.56
N ALA A 166 17.79 11.59 -17.08
CA ALA A 166 16.75 10.59 -17.23
C ALA A 166 16.16 10.15 -15.88
N CYS A 167 17.00 10.00 -14.84
CA CYS A 167 16.57 9.71 -13.48
C CYS A 167 15.63 10.81 -12.96
N MET A 168 15.99 12.08 -13.11
CA MET A 168 15.17 13.19 -12.61
C MET A 168 13.86 13.34 -13.37
N GLU A 169 13.83 13.11 -14.68
CA GLU A 169 12.59 13.09 -15.48
C GLU A 169 11.65 11.97 -14.99
N ALA A 170 12.19 10.77 -14.76
CA ALA A 170 11.42 9.63 -14.24
C ALA A 170 10.93 9.85 -12.80
N VAL A 171 11.80 10.35 -11.93
CA VAL A 171 11.48 10.66 -10.52
C VAL A 171 10.45 11.77 -10.43
N ALA A 172 10.55 12.82 -11.26
CA ALA A 172 9.53 13.86 -11.35
C ALA A 172 8.16 13.29 -11.73
N ALA A 173 8.11 12.39 -12.72
CA ALA A 173 6.87 11.72 -13.11
C ALA A 173 6.30 10.83 -11.99
N LEU A 174 7.17 10.10 -11.28
CA LEU A 174 6.81 9.26 -10.13
C LEU A 174 6.32 10.05 -8.92
N LEU A 175 6.81 11.27 -8.69
CA LEU A 175 6.46 12.07 -7.50
C LEU A 175 5.14 12.84 -7.63
N ARG A 176 4.57 12.95 -8.83
CA ARG A 176 3.35 13.73 -9.08
C ARG A 176 2.15 13.26 -8.24
N GLY A 177 1.85 13.97 -7.15
CA GLY A 177 0.79 13.60 -6.21
C GLY A 177 1.09 12.34 -5.39
N LEU A 178 2.37 12.03 -5.14
CA LEU A 178 2.79 10.88 -4.34
C LEU A 178 2.99 11.24 -2.86
N PRO A 179 2.13 10.79 -1.94
CA PRO A 179 2.45 10.84 -0.53
C PRO A 179 3.57 9.84 -0.20
N LEU A 180 4.58 10.29 0.53
CA LEU A 180 5.70 9.45 0.96
C LEU A 180 5.24 8.40 1.98
N GLN A 181 5.66 7.16 1.79
CA GLN A 181 5.34 6.02 2.66
C GLN A 181 6.63 5.30 3.09
N PRO A 182 7.02 5.33 4.38
CA PRO A 182 8.15 4.55 4.88
C PRO A 182 7.85 3.05 4.88
N GLU A 183 8.88 2.21 4.65
CA GLU A 183 8.72 0.74 4.50
C GLU A 183 8.45 0.00 5.81
N GLU A 184 9.02 0.47 6.92
CA GLU A 184 8.89 -0.12 8.25
C GLU A 184 8.63 1.01 9.24
N SER A 185 7.48 0.99 9.93
CA SER A 185 7.34 1.68 11.21
C SER A 185 6.92 0.65 12.25
N ASP A 186 7.91 -0.07 12.76
CA ASP A 186 7.77 -0.66 14.08
C ASP A 186 7.86 0.49 15.09
N ARG A 187 6.69 0.98 15.50
CA ARG A 187 6.47 1.80 16.72
C ARG A 187 7.10 3.20 16.78
N GLY A 188 7.58 3.77 15.67
CA GLY A 188 7.98 5.18 15.60
C GLY A 188 6.87 6.10 15.08
N ASP A 189 6.92 7.38 15.43
CA ASP A 189 6.01 8.40 14.87
C ASP A 189 6.14 8.43 13.34
N LEU A 190 5.10 7.96 12.65
CA LEU A 190 5.03 7.86 11.19
C LEU A 190 5.35 9.19 10.49
N MET A 191 5.02 10.30 11.15
CA MET A 191 5.28 11.65 10.69
C MET A 191 6.78 11.94 10.60
N ASP A 192 7.58 11.51 11.59
CA ASP A 192 9.02 11.70 11.62
C ASP A 192 9.71 10.90 10.52
N ALA A 193 9.27 9.65 10.31
CA ALA A 193 9.80 8.81 9.24
C ALA A 193 9.48 9.38 7.84
N LYS A 194 8.27 9.94 7.66
CA LYS A 194 7.88 10.65 6.43
C LYS A 194 8.73 11.91 6.22
N SER A 195 8.95 12.68 7.27
CA SER A 195 9.78 13.89 7.25
C SER A 195 11.24 13.60 6.95
N ALA A 196 11.80 12.52 7.50
CA ALA A 196 13.16 12.08 7.18
C ALA A 196 13.32 11.68 5.70
N LEU A 197 12.35 10.96 5.13
CA LEU A 197 12.34 10.62 3.70
C LEU A 197 12.24 11.88 2.83
N PHE A 198 11.39 12.83 3.21
CA PHE A 198 11.29 14.11 2.52
C PHE A 198 12.65 14.81 2.50
N LEU A 199 13.28 14.98 3.67
CA LEU A 199 14.56 15.66 3.80
C LEU A 199 15.66 14.97 2.99
N LYS A 200 15.70 13.63 2.96
CA LYS A 200 16.64 12.84 2.14
C LYS A 200 16.52 13.22 0.67
N TYR A 201 15.33 13.15 0.08
CA TYR A 201 15.14 13.44 -1.34
C TYR A 201 15.30 14.91 -1.67
N PHE A 202 14.80 15.79 -0.80
CA PHE A 202 14.92 17.23 -1.00
C PHE A 202 16.39 17.69 -1.00
N THR A 203 17.19 17.19 -0.06
CA THR A 203 18.64 17.47 0.01
C THR A 203 19.36 16.96 -1.23
N LEU A 204 19.03 15.75 -1.68
CA LEU A 204 19.60 15.17 -2.91
C LEU A 204 19.32 16.07 -4.13
N PHE A 205 18.08 16.51 -4.31
CA PHE A 205 17.68 17.34 -5.45
C PHE A 205 18.31 18.74 -5.39
N MET A 206 18.42 19.33 -4.19
CA MET A 206 19.12 20.61 -4.00
C MET A 206 20.60 20.51 -4.37
N ASN A 207 21.29 19.46 -3.92
CA ASN A 207 22.70 19.25 -4.26
C ASN A 207 22.90 19.14 -5.78
N LEU A 208 22.01 18.40 -6.46
CA LEU A 208 22.05 18.27 -7.91
C LEU A 208 21.76 19.59 -8.63
N LEU A 209 20.86 20.40 -8.08
CA LEU A 209 20.53 21.72 -8.63
C LEU A 209 21.72 22.68 -8.51
N ASN A 210 22.40 22.68 -7.37
CA ASN A 210 23.62 23.46 -7.14
C ASN A 210 24.76 23.00 -8.07
N ASP A 211 24.95 21.70 -8.28
CA ASP A 211 25.93 21.18 -9.25
C ASP A 211 25.64 21.63 -10.70
N CYS A 212 24.35 21.71 -11.07
CA CYS A 212 23.95 22.23 -12.39
C CYS A 212 24.27 23.72 -12.54
N ILE A 213 24.10 24.46 -11.46
CA ILE A 213 24.40 25.88 -11.36
C ILE A 213 25.91 26.13 -11.50
N ASP A 214 26.72 25.45 -10.69
CA ASP A 214 28.18 25.61 -10.67
C ASP A 214 28.79 25.26 -12.04
N SER A 215 28.29 24.18 -12.65
CA SER A 215 28.66 23.77 -14.01
C SER A 215 28.31 24.84 -15.05
N SER A 216 27.17 25.54 -14.90
CA SER A 216 26.76 26.61 -15.82
C SER A 216 27.61 27.87 -15.66
N GLU A 217 28.12 28.17 -14.46
CA GLU A 217 28.99 29.33 -14.24
C GLU A 217 30.41 29.07 -14.77
N ALA A 218 30.95 27.87 -14.51
CA ALA A 218 32.23 27.44 -15.06
C ALA A 218 32.26 27.48 -16.61
N GLU A 219 31.15 27.13 -17.28
CA GLU A 219 31.04 27.25 -18.74
C GLU A 219 31.05 28.70 -19.24
N LYS A 220 30.51 29.66 -18.46
CA LYS A 220 30.51 31.09 -18.81
C LYS A 220 31.90 31.71 -18.64
N GLU A 221 32.64 31.32 -17.60
CA GLU A 221 34.02 31.78 -17.38
C GLU A 221 35.00 31.26 -18.44
N MET A 222 34.88 29.97 -18.83
CA MET A 222 35.76 29.35 -19.83
C MET A 222 35.56 29.96 -21.23
N ASN A 223 34.32 30.32 -21.59
CA ASN A 223 34.00 30.96 -22.88
C ASN A 223 34.55 32.40 -23.00
N ASN A 224 35.01 33.03 -21.92
CA ASN A 224 35.66 34.34 -21.93
C ASN A 224 37.18 34.26 -22.22
N THR A 225 37.76 33.06 -22.31
CA THR A 225 39.18 32.89 -22.70
C THR A 225 39.35 32.58 -24.20
N PRO A 226 40.24 33.28 -24.96
CA PRO A 226 40.18 33.28 -26.43
C PRO A 226 40.77 32.05 -27.16
N LEU A 227 41.08 30.93 -26.50
CA LEU A 227 42.06 29.97 -27.03
C LEU A 227 41.62 28.50 -27.20
N LEU A 228 40.34 28.16 -27.12
CA LEU A 228 39.87 26.78 -27.40
C LEU A 228 38.64 26.76 -28.32
N PRO A 229 38.48 25.73 -29.18
CA PRO A 229 37.29 25.62 -30.04
C PRO A 229 36.02 25.54 -29.16
N PRO A 230 34.91 26.16 -29.59
CA PRO A 230 33.67 26.17 -28.80
C PRO A 230 33.19 24.73 -28.57
N ARG A 231 33.02 24.33 -27.30
CA ARG A 231 32.35 23.07 -26.94
C ARG A 231 30.91 23.07 -27.52
N PRO A 232 30.37 21.91 -27.90
CA PRO A 232 29.11 21.83 -28.63
C PRO A 232 27.93 22.37 -27.80
N ARG A 233 27.12 23.26 -28.42
CA ARG A 233 25.87 23.86 -27.87
C ARG A 233 24.89 22.85 -27.26
N MET A 234 25.02 21.56 -27.56
CA MET A 234 24.23 20.47 -26.99
C MET A 234 24.45 20.25 -25.49
N ALA A 235 25.62 20.59 -24.93
CA ALA A 235 25.91 20.40 -23.50
C ALA A 235 25.10 21.36 -22.60
N ALA A 236 25.04 22.64 -22.97
CA ALA A 236 24.26 23.66 -22.24
C ALA A 236 22.74 23.37 -22.23
N GLY A 237 22.22 22.83 -23.34
CA GLY A 237 20.81 22.42 -23.43
C GLY A 237 20.45 21.26 -22.50
N LYS A 238 21.37 20.28 -22.33
CA LYS A 238 21.20 19.15 -21.41
C LYS A 238 21.23 19.58 -19.95
N LEU A 239 22.14 20.49 -19.58
CA LEU A 239 22.23 21.05 -18.23
C LEU A 239 20.94 21.77 -17.83
N THR A 240 20.36 22.51 -18.78
CA THR A 240 19.06 23.18 -18.59
C THR A 240 17.92 22.17 -18.43
N ALA A 241 17.91 21.09 -19.23
CA ALA A 241 16.89 20.04 -19.13
C ALA A 241 16.95 19.32 -17.77
N LEU A 242 18.15 18.96 -17.31
CA LEU A 242 18.36 18.37 -15.98
C LEU A 242 17.86 19.31 -14.88
N ARG A 243 18.26 20.60 -14.90
CA ARG A 243 17.79 21.62 -13.95
C ARG A 243 16.26 21.67 -13.89
N ASN A 244 15.61 21.72 -15.05
CA ASN A 244 14.15 21.80 -15.13
C ASN A 244 13.47 20.53 -14.59
N ALA A 245 14.01 19.35 -14.90
CA ALA A 245 13.52 18.08 -14.37
C ALA A 245 13.67 18.01 -12.84
N THR A 246 14.80 18.50 -12.30
CA THR A 246 15.05 18.59 -10.86
C THR A 246 14.07 19.52 -10.16
N ILE A 247 13.83 20.71 -10.71
CA ILE A 247 12.83 21.66 -10.18
C ILE A 247 11.44 21.02 -10.18
N LEU A 248 11.04 20.35 -11.27
CA LEU A 248 9.76 19.67 -11.35
C LEU A 248 9.63 18.54 -10.32
N ALA A 249 10.69 17.75 -10.11
CA ALA A 249 10.71 16.71 -9.07
C ALA A 249 10.57 17.30 -7.67
N MET A 250 11.28 18.39 -7.36
CA MET A 250 11.17 19.10 -6.09
C MET A 250 9.77 19.69 -5.87
N SER A 251 9.19 20.33 -6.89
CA SER A 251 7.82 20.87 -6.81
C SER A 251 6.80 19.76 -6.58
N ASN A 252 6.91 18.63 -7.28
CA ASN A 252 6.02 17.48 -7.07
C ASN A 252 6.21 16.85 -5.68
N LEU A 253 7.44 16.75 -5.18
CA LEU A 253 7.76 16.24 -3.83
C LEU A 253 7.11 17.11 -2.75
N LEU A 254 7.35 18.43 -2.81
CA LEU A 254 6.86 19.40 -1.83
C LEU A 254 5.34 19.56 -1.92
N GLY A 255 4.77 19.64 -3.13
CA GLY A 255 3.32 19.74 -3.32
C GLY A 255 2.54 18.52 -2.82
N ALA A 256 3.10 17.32 -2.92
CA ALA A 256 2.46 16.10 -2.40
C ALA A 256 2.72 15.84 -0.91
N ASN A 257 3.65 16.57 -0.28
CA ASN A 257 4.13 16.32 1.09
C ASN A 257 4.38 17.62 1.88
N ILE A 258 3.46 18.58 1.77
CA ILE A 258 3.61 19.95 2.30
C ILE A 258 3.87 19.95 3.81
N ASP A 259 3.17 19.09 4.57
CA ASP A 259 3.27 19.01 6.04
C ASP A 259 4.71 18.77 6.50
N SER A 260 5.37 17.80 5.88
CA SER A 260 6.78 17.47 6.13
C SER A 260 7.73 18.47 5.47
N GLY A 261 7.35 18.97 4.29
CA GLY A 261 8.25 19.76 3.46
C GLY A 261 8.44 21.19 3.93
N LEU A 262 7.38 21.89 4.34
CA LEU A 262 7.51 23.26 4.86
C LEU A 262 8.25 23.30 6.19
N MET A 263 8.07 22.29 7.06
CA MET A 263 8.77 22.20 8.34
C MET A 263 10.30 22.25 8.17
N HIS A 264 10.84 21.66 7.09
CA HIS A 264 12.28 21.54 6.88
C HIS A 264 12.83 22.45 5.78
N SER A 265 11.99 22.95 4.87
CA SER A 265 12.44 23.71 3.70
C SER A 265 12.18 25.22 3.81
N ILE A 266 11.41 25.71 4.79
CA ILE A 266 11.10 27.15 4.89
C ILE A 266 12.36 28.01 5.13
N ASP A 267 13.32 27.48 5.88
CA ASP A 267 14.59 28.16 6.17
C ASP A 267 15.42 28.43 4.91
N LEU A 268 15.19 27.67 3.84
CA LEU A 268 15.87 27.88 2.55
C LEU A 268 15.43 29.18 1.87
N GLY A 269 14.24 29.69 2.19
CA GLY A 269 13.81 31.03 1.79
C GLY A 269 14.67 32.14 2.40
N TYR A 270 15.40 31.85 3.48
CA TYR A 270 16.30 32.77 4.17
C TYR A 270 17.77 32.40 4.01
N ASN A 271 18.10 31.44 3.12
CA ASN A 271 19.47 30.97 2.93
C ASN A 271 20.39 32.16 2.53
N PRO A 272 21.61 32.26 3.11
CA PRO A 272 22.57 33.30 2.74
C PRO A 272 23.00 33.23 1.27
N ASP A 273 22.98 32.04 0.68
CA ASP A 273 23.23 31.86 -0.75
C ASP A 273 22.01 32.33 -1.57
N LEU A 274 22.23 33.37 -2.38
CA LEU A 274 21.20 33.98 -3.23
C LEU A 274 20.60 32.98 -4.22
N GLN A 275 21.38 31.98 -4.64
CA GLN A 275 21.02 31.06 -5.70
C GLN A 275 20.16 29.91 -5.19
N THR A 276 20.53 29.32 -4.06
CA THR A 276 19.70 28.41 -3.27
C THR A 276 18.35 29.05 -2.95
N ARG A 277 18.36 30.32 -2.55
CA ARG A 277 17.13 31.07 -2.27
C ARG A 277 16.28 31.30 -3.52
N ALA A 278 16.89 31.65 -4.65
CA ALA A 278 16.18 31.82 -5.92
C ALA A 278 15.55 30.51 -6.42
N ALA A 279 16.30 29.40 -6.34
CA ALA A 279 15.81 28.06 -6.67
C ALA A 279 14.62 27.65 -5.80
N PHE A 280 14.70 27.87 -4.49
CA PHE A 280 13.59 27.59 -3.59
C PHE A 280 12.36 28.45 -3.90
N MET A 281 12.54 29.74 -4.19
CA MET A 281 11.44 30.63 -4.61
C MET A 281 10.81 30.19 -5.94
N GLU A 282 11.60 29.68 -6.89
CA GLU A 282 11.09 29.11 -8.14
C GLU A 282 10.24 27.85 -7.88
N VAL A 283 10.70 26.95 -7.00
CA VAL A 283 9.96 25.75 -6.58
C VAL A 283 8.64 26.14 -5.93
N LEU A 284 8.64 27.07 -4.97
CA LEU A 284 7.43 27.58 -4.32
C LEU A 284 6.48 28.25 -5.31
N THR A 285 7.01 29.02 -6.26
CA THR A 285 6.20 29.68 -7.29
C THR A 285 5.49 28.65 -8.16
N GLN A 286 6.17 27.57 -8.57
CA GLN A 286 5.53 26.50 -9.33
C GLN A 286 4.43 25.79 -8.54
N ILE A 287 4.62 25.56 -7.24
CA ILE A 287 3.62 24.94 -6.36
C ILE A 287 2.35 25.79 -6.29
N LEU A 288 2.51 27.11 -6.11
CA LEU A 288 1.41 28.07 -6.11
C LEU A 288 0.68 28.09 -7.47
N GLN A 289 1.42 28.09 -8.58
CA GLN A 289 0.84 28.07 -9.93
C GLN A 289 0.07 26.78 -10.23
N GLN A 290 0.45 25.66 -9.60
CA GLN A 290 -0.26 24.38 -9.73
C GLN A 290 -1.59 24.36 -8.95
N GLY A 291 -1.93 25.44 -8.23
CA GLY A 291 -3.16 25.53 -7.45
C GLY A 291 -3.07 24.78 -6.11
N THR A 292 -1.86 24.56 -5.61
CA THR A 292 -1.64 23.98 -4.28
C THR A 292 -2.10 25.00 -3.24
N GLU A 293 -3.23 24.75 -2.60
CA GLU A 293 -3.74 25.58 -1.52
C GLU A 293 -2.91 25.34 -0.25
N PHE A 294 -2.15 26.33 0.21
CA PHE A 294 -1.40 26.23 1.47
C PHE A 294 -2.31 26.15 2.72
N ASP A 295 -3.60 26.44 2.57
CA ASP A 295 -4.61 26.23 3.60
C ASP A 295 -4.77 24.75 3.97
N THR A 296 -4.21 23.82 3.17
CA THR A 296 -4.22 22.37 3.42
C THR A 296 -3.03 21.88 4.27
N LEU A 297 -2.49 22.70 5.17
CA LEU A 297 -1.72 22.20 6.34
C LEU A 297 -2.57 21.31 7.26
N ALA A 298 -3.87 21.20 7.00
CA ALA A 298 -4.81 20.31 7.66
C ALA A 298 -5.53 19.40 6.64
N GLU A 299 -4.94 18.24 6.35
CA GLU A 299 -5.63 16.97 6.03
C GLU A 299 -6.61 16.84 4.83
N THR A 300 -7.00 17.91 4.12
CA THR A 300 -8.22 17.89 3.29
C THR A 300 -8.13 17.26 1.90
N VAL A 301 -6.99 17.26 1.20
CA VAL A 301 -6.97 16.75 -0.20
C VAL A 301 -7.05 15.22 -0.30
N LEU A 302 -6.52 14.50 0.69
CA LEU A 302 -6.71 13.05 0.79
C LEU A 302 -8.12 12.74 1.36
N ALA A 303 -8.59 13.51 2.34
CA ALA A 303 -9.92 13.35 2.91
C ALA A 303 -11.03 13.49 1.85
N ASP A 304 -10.96 14.50 0.98
CA ASP A 304 -11.99 14.75 -0.05
C ASP A 304 -12.10 13.61 -1.07
N ARG A 305 -10.97 13.03 -1.49
CA ARG A 305 -10.97 11.90 -2.44
C ARG A 305 -11.49 10.62 -1.80
N PHE A 306 -11.12 10.36 -0.55
CA PHE A 306 -11.64 9.20 0.16
C PHE A 306 -13.10 9.40 0.58
N GLU A 307 -13.57 10.63 0.82
CA GLU A 307 -14.95 10.89 1.17
C GLU A 307 -15.92 10.51 0.04
N GLN A 308 -15.58 10.80 -1.22
CA GLN A 308 -16.36 10.29 -2.36
C GLN A 308 -16.38 8.76 -2.43
N LEU A 309 -15.24 8.12 -2.14
CA LEU A 309 -15.17 6.65 -2.10
C LEU A 309 -15.99 6.08 -0.95
N VAL A 310 -15.95 6.71 0.24
CA VAL A 310 -16.79 6.33 1.39
C VAL A 310 -18.26 6.47 1.02
N GLN A 311 -18.67 7.60 0.42
CA GLN A 311 -20.03 7.82 -0.03
C GLN A 311 -20.50 6.73 -1.00
N LEU A 312 -19.67 6.36 -1.99
CA LEU A 312 -19.96 5.27 -2.91
C LEU A 312 -20.11 3.93 -2.19
N VAL A 313 -19.16 3.56 -1.33
CA VAL A 313 -19.18 2.27 -0.61
C VAL A 313 -20.39 2.19 0.34
N THR A 314 -20.79 3.30 0.96
CA THR A 314 -21.95 3.40 1.85
C THR A 314 -23.27 3.70 1.13
N MET A 315 -23.27 3.78 -0.20
CA MET A 315 -24.45 4.11 -0.98
C MET A 315 -25.54 3.04 -0.78
N ILE A 316 -26.74 3.50 -0.44
CA ILE A 316 -27.93 2.66 -0.28
C ILE A 316 -28.81 2.87 -1.53
N SER A 317 -29.17 1.79 -2.21
CA SER A 317 -30.08 1.86 -3.36
C SER A 317 -31.53 2.13 -2.92
N ASP A 318 -32.40 2.48 -3.87
CA ASP A 318 -33.83 2.68 -3.61
C ASP A 318 -34.53 1.46 -2.96
N LYS A 319 -33.92 0.27 -3.07
CA LYS A 319 -34.40 -0.99 -2.48
C LYS A 319 -33.82 -1.27 -1.08
N GLY A 320 -32.98 -0.39 -0.54
CA GLY A 320 -32.28 -0.60 0.73
C GLY A 320 -31.06 -1.51 0.63
N GLU A 321 -30.58 -1.79 -0.59
CA GLU A 321 -29.42 -2.65 -0.83
C GLU A 321 -28.12 -1.85 -0.78
N LEU A 322 -27.02 -2.52 -0.41
CA LEU A 322 -25.67 -1.96 -0.43
C LEU A 322 -24.87 -2.54 -1.61
N PRO A 323 -25.09 -2.06 -2.86
CA PRO A 323 -24.60 -2.73 -4.05
C PRO A 323 -23.09 -2.91 -4.08
N ILE A 324 -22.33 -1.88 -3.66
CA ILE A 324 -20.86 -1.93 -3.68
C ILE A 324 -20.34 -2.88 -2.59
N ALA A 325 -20.83 -2.77 -1.35
CA ALA A 325 -20.43 -3.67 -0.28
C ALA A 325 -20.75 -5.14 -0.61
N MET A 326 -21.88 -5.40 -1.25
CA MET A 326 -22.31 -6.74 -1.68
C MET A 326 -21.46 -7.27 -2.85
N ALA A 327 -21.08 -6.41 -3.80
CA ALA A 327 -20.16 -6.77 -4.88
C ALA A 327 -18.76 -7.10 -4.33
N LEU A 328 -18.23 -6.29 -3.40
CA LEU A 328 -16.96 -6.57 -2.73
C LEU A 328 -16.98 -7.89 -1.98
N ALA A 329 -18.09 -8.22 -1.32
CA ALA A 329 -18.28 -9.50 -0.65
C ALA A 329 -18.18 -10.72 -1.59
N ASN A 330 -18.38 -10.54 -2.90
CA ASN A 330 -18.28 -11.61 -3.90
C ASN A 330 -16.90 -11.79 -4.50
N VAL A 331 -16.15 -10.69 -4.62
CA VAL A 331 -14.90 -10.67 -5.39
C VAL A 331 -13.68 -10.84 -4.47
N VAL A 332 -13.81 -10.50 -3.19
CA VAL A 332 -12.67 -10.53 -2.26
C VAL A 332 -12.18 -11.97 -2.00
N THR A 333 -10.86 -12.14 -1.93
CA THR A 333 -10.26 -13.44 -1.61
C THR A 333 -10.37 -13.77 -0.12
N THR A 334 -10.30 -15.05 0.21
CA THR A 334 -10.37 -15.55 1.61
C THR A 334 -9.33 -14.92 2.54
N SER A 335 -8.15 -14.58 2.03
CA SER A 335 -7.08 -13.93 2.80
C SER A 335 -7.36 -12.48 3.21
N GLN A 336 -8.26 -11.78 2.52
CA GLN A 336 -8.57 -10.37 2.74
C GLN A 336 -9.93 -10.14 3.44
N MET A 337 -10.72 -11.20 3.63
CA MET A 337 -12.06 -11.10 4.22
C MET A 337 -12.07 -10.54 5.65
N ASP A 338 -11.11 -10.93 6.49
CA ASP A 338 -11.01 -10.43 7.87
C ASP A 338 -10.77 -8.91 7.90
N GLU A 339 -9.88 -8.43 7.04
CA GLU A 339 -9.56 -7.02 6.92
C GLU A 339 -10.71 -6.22 6.30
N LEU A 340 -11.38 -6.77 5.29
CA LEU A 340 -12.56 -6.14 4.71
C LEU A 340 -13.71 -6.05 5.72
N ALA A 341 -13.94 -7.11 6.50
CA ALA A 341 -14.96 -7.10 7.57
C ALA A 341 -14.68 -5.99 8.60
N ARG A 342 -13.41 -5.86 9.02
CA ARG A 342 -12.96 -4.80 9.92
C ARG A 342 -13.24 -3.42 9.33
N VAL A 343 -12.79 -3.16 8.09
CA VAL A 343 -12.97 -1.88 7.40
C VAL A 343 -14.44 -1.53 7.25
N LEU A 344 -15.28 -2.46 6.77
CA LEU A 344 -16.70 -2.22 6.57
C LEU A 344 -17.42 -1.92 7.89
N VAL A 345 -17.18 -2.69 8.94
CA VAL A 345 -17.83 -2.44 10.24
C VAL A 345 -17.43 -1.08 10.79
N THR A 346 -16.13 -0.76 10.80
CA THR A 346 -15.66 0.54 11.31
C THR A 346 -16.20 1.71 10.48
N LEU A 347 -16.22 1.59 9.15
CA LEU A 347 -16.70 2.64 8.25
C LEU A 347 -18.21 2.88 8.40
N PHE A 348 -19.00 1.81 8.38
CA PHE A 348 -20.45 1.92 8.47
C PHE A 348 -20.90 2.33 9.87
N ASP A 349 -20.21 1.93 10.94
CA ASP A 349 -20.48 2.41 12.29
C ASP A 349 -20.20 3.92 12.42
N ALA A 350 -19.05 4.38 11.90
CA ALA A 350 -18.69 5.79 11.89
C ALA A 350 -19.69 6.68 11.11
N LYS A 351 -20.34 6.12 10.07
CA LYS A 351 -21.40 6.81 9.30
C LYS A 351 -22.82 6.55 9.83
N HIS A 352 -22.97 5.86 10.98
CA HIS A 352 -24.26 5.47 11.57
C HIS A 352 -25.14 4.56 10.68
N LEU A 353 -24.51 3.79 9.79
CA LEU A 353 -25.13 2.86 8.84
C LEU A 353 -24.83 1.39 9.16
N LEU A 354 -24.39 1.07 10.38
CA LEU A 354 -24.08 -0.30 10.78
C LEU A 354 -25.28 -1.26 10.64
N SER A 355 -26.49 -0.81 11.02
CA SER A 355 -27.70 -1.64 10.91
C SER A 355 -28.02 -2.06 9.46
N PRO A 356 -28.04 -1.15 8.47
CA PRO A 356 -28.12 -1.50 7.05
C PRO A 356 -27.08 -2.52 6.57
N LEU A 357 -25.82 -2.39 7.01
CA LEU A 357 -24.75 -3.33 6.68
C LEU A 357 -25.06 -4.73 7.23
N LEU A 358 -25.36 -4.81 8.53
CA LEU A 358 -25.69 -6.07 9.20
C LEU A 358 -26.91 -6.73 8.55
N TRP A 359 -27.95 -5.95 8.24
CA TRP A 359 -29.15 -6.45 7.58
C TRP A 359 -28.81 -7.10 6.24
N ASN A 360 -28.10 -6.39 5.35
CA ASN A 360 -27.77 -6.89 4.02
C ASN A 360 -26.89 -8.15 4.08
N MET A 361 -25.86 -8.14 4.95
CA MET A 361 -24.93 -9.26 5.08
C MET A 361 -25.59 -10.49 5.71
N PHE A 362 -26.40 -10.31 6.76
CA PHE A 362 -27.11 -11.40 7.41
C PHE A 362 -28.25 -11.93 6.55
N TYR A 363 -28.99 -11.05 5.88
CA TYR A 363 -30.06 -11.47 4.96
C TYR A 363 -29.52 -12.40 3.88
N ARG A 364 -28.40 -12.03 3.27
CA ARG A 364 -27.74 -12.84 2.26
C ARG A 364 -27.20 -14.16 2.80
N GLU A 365 -26.50 -14.13 3.93
CA GLU A 365 -25.99 -15.36 4.57
C GLU A 365 -27.14 -16.33 4.87
N VAL A 366 -28.21 -15.77 5.45
CA VAL A 366 -29.40 -16.51 5.79
C VAL A 366 -30.03 -17.04 4.52
N GLU A 367 -30.20 -16.27 3.44
CA GLU A 367 -30.76 -16.71 2.16
C GLU A 367 -30.01 -17.89 1.52
N VAL A 368 -28.67 -17.91 1.60
CA VAL A 368 -27.82 -18.95 1.00
C VAL A 368 -27.73 -20.22 1.86
N SER A 369 -28.03 -20.13 3.17
CA SER A 369 -27.89 -21.28 4.09
C SER A 369 -29.02 -22.30 3.92
N ASP A 370 -28.73 -23.60 3.88
CA ASP A 370 -29.76 -24.64 3.73
C ASP A 370 -30.63 -24.82 4.98
N CYS A 371 -30.03 -24.69 6.18
CA CYS A 371 -30.74 -24.84 7.44
C CYS A 371 -30.16 -23.92 8.53
N MET A 372 -30.92 -23.73 9.62
CA MET A 372 -30.51 -22.84 10.71
C MET A 372 -29.27 -23.33 11.47
N GLN A 373 -28.96 -24.62 11.39
CA GLN A 373 -27.82 -25.22 12.09
C GLN A 373 -26.49 -24.90 11.40
N THR A 374 -26.49 -24.61 10.09
CA THR A 374 -25.28 -24.24 9.33
C THR A 374 -25.01 -22.74 9.29
N LEU A 375 -25.88 -21.94 9.91
CA LEU A 375 -25.83 -20.48 9.88
C LEU A 375 -24.48 -19.95 10.39
N PHE A 376 -23.84 -19.11 9.58
CA PHE A 376 -22.54 -18.49 9.83
C PHE A 376 -21.38 -19.48 10.07
N ARG A 377 -21.56 -20.80 9.86
CA ARG A 377 -20.49 -21.82 10.01
C ARG A 377 -19.46 -21.78 8.88
N GLY A 378 -19.78 -21.12 7.77
CA GLY A 378 -18.88 -20.93 6.64
C GLY A 378 -17.84 -19.82 6.85
N ASN A 379 -16.84 -19.81 5.98
CA ASN A 379 -15.88 -18.71 5.83
C ASN A 379 -16.46 -17.66 4.87
N SER A 380 -17.47 -16.92 5.33
CA SER A 380 -18.15 -15.88 4.55
C SER A 380 -17.89 -14.50 5.15
N LEU A 381 -18.06 -13.45 4.35
CA LEU A 381 -17.93 -12.09 4.87
C LEU A 381 -18.95 -11.81 6.00
N GLY A 382 -20.16 -12.38 5.91
CA GLY A 382 -21.17 -12.26 6.96
C GLY A 382 -20.73 -12.85 8.30
N SER A 383 -20.08 -14.02 8.30
CA SER A 383 -19.55 -14.64 9.52
C SER A 383 -18.36 -13.88 10.09
N LYS A 384 -17.50 -13.31 9.23
CA LYS A 384 -16.39 -12.43 9.64
C LYS A 384 -16.87 -11.11 10.24
N ILE A 385 -17.86 -10.46 9.64
CA ILE A 385 -18.47 -9.23 10.17
C ILE A 385 -19.06 -9.47 11.56
N MET A 386 -19.82 -10.56 11.73
CA MET A 386 -20.39 -10.92 13.03
C MET A 386 -19.31 -11.15 14.09
N ALA A 387 -18.27 -11.93 13.77
CA ALA A 387 -17.16 -12.18 14.68
C ALA A 387 -16.43 -10.89 15.08
N PHE A 388 -16.22 -9.98 14.12
CA PHE A 388 -15.59 -8.70 14.38
C PHE A 388 -16.46 -7.80 15.28
N CYS A 389 -17.78 -7.73 15.06
CA CYS A 389 -18.71 -7.01 15.93
C CYS A 389 -18.68 -7.55 17.37
N PHE A 390 -18.72 -8.87 17.55
CA PHE A 390 -18.58 -9.49 18.87
C PHE A 390 -17.26 -9.11 19.55
N LYS A 391 -16.16 -9.12 18.81
CA LYS A 391 -14.84 -8.75 19.33
C LYS A 391 -14.81 -7.28 19.78
N ILE A 392 -15.22 -6.33 18.93
CA ILE A 392 -15.04 -4.90 19.22
C ILE A 392 -16.03 -4.36 20.26
N TYR A 393 -17.30 -4.78 20.21
CA TYR A 393 -18.32 -4.29 21.15
C TYR A 393 -18.47 -5.15 22.40
N GLY A 394 -18.00 -6.39 22.35
CA GLY A 394 -18.23 -7.39 23.39
C GLY A 394 -17.06 -7.70 24.29
N ALA A 395 -15.82 -7.33 23.92
CA ALA A 395 -14.62 -7.66 24.68
C ALA A 395 -14.70 -7.20 26.15
N SER A 396 -15.03 -5.92 26.38
CA SER A 396 -15.15 -5.37 27.74
C SER A 396 -16.28 -6.03 28.53
N TYR A 397 -17.42 -6.34 27.88
CA TYR A 397 -18.53 -7.05 28.51
C TYR A 397 -18.12 -8.46 28.95
N LEU A 398 -17.47 -9.24 28.08
CA LEU A 398 -17.01 -10.58 28.42
C LEU A 398 -15.95 -10.55 29.51
N GLN A 399 -15.03 -9.60 29.45
CA GLN A 399 -14.02 -9.43 30.49
C GLN A 399 -14.68 -9.18 31.85
N MET A 400 -15.56 -8.18 31.95
CA MET A 400 -16.27 -7.89 33.21
C MET A 400 -17.15 -9.04 33.70
N LEU A 401 -17.65 -9.89 32.80
CA LEU A 401 -18.49 -11.04 33.11
C LEU A 401 -17.67 -12.24 33.60
N LEU A 402 -16.59 -12.59 32.89
CA LEU A 402 -15.84 -13.83 33.07
C LEU A 402 -14.65 -13.66 34.03
N GLU A 403 -13.98 -12.50 34.04
CA GLU A 403 -12.84 -12.23 34.92
C GLU A 403 -13.11 -12.53 36.41
N PRO A 404 -14.24 -12.10 37.03
CA PRO A 404 -14.52 -12.42 38.44
C PRO A 404 -14.86 -13.91 38.68
N LEU A 405 -15.21 -14.66 37.64
CA LEU A 405 -15.49 -16.09 37.73
C LEU A 405 -14.21 -16.91 37.57
N ILE A 406 -13.27 -16.41 36.78
CA ILE A 406 -12.03 -17.10 36.39
C ILE A 406 -10.90 -16.80 37.36
N ARG A 407 -10.73 -15.56 37.83
CA ARG A 407 -9.65 -15.23 38.78
C ARG A 407 -9.57 -16.17 39.99
N PRO A 408 -10.68 -16.47 40.67
CA PRO A 408 -10.65 -17.43 41.78
C PRO A 408 -10.14 -18.82 41.37
N LEU A 409 -10.45 -19.29 40.15
CA LEU A 409 -9.97 -20.58 39.66
C LEU A 409 -8.47 -20.60 39.35
N LEU A 410 -7.85 -19.43 39.17
CA LEU A 410 -6.42 -19.28 38.95
C LEU A 410 -5.65 -19.07 40.26
N ASP A 411 -6.30 -18.44 41.25
CA ASP A 411 -5.72 -18.09 42.55
C ASP A 411 -5.91 -19.18 43.62
N GLU A 412 -6.83 -20.14 43.40
CA GLU A 412 -7.04 -21.27 44.32
C GLU A 412 -5.78 -22.15 44.40
N GLU A 413 -5.15 -22.17 45.59
CA GLU A 413 -4.06 -23.09 45.95
C GLU A 413 -4.56 -24.54 46.13
N GLU A 414 -5.88 -24.76 46.19
CA GLU A 414 -6.50 -26.08 46.30
C GLU A 414 -6.76 -26.70 44.91
N GLU A 415 -6.33 -27.96 44.72
CA GLU A 415 -6.52 -28.78 43.52
C GLU A 415 -8.00 -29.13 43.31
N THR A 416 -8.85 -28.15 43.01
CA THR A 416 -10.25 -28.40 42.64
C THR A 416 -10.29 -29.05 41.26
N CYS A 417 -10.37 -30.39 41.22
CA CYS A 417 -10.40 -31.14 39.96
C CYS A 417 -11.81 -31.16 39.34
N PHE A 418 -11.85 -30.99 38.02
CA PHE A 418 -13.07 -30.97 37.18
C PHE A 418 -13.07 -32.11 36.15
N GLU A 419 -12.12 -33.04 36.22
CA GLU A 419 -12.00 -34.16 35.28
C GLU A 419 -13.13 -35.16 35.51
N VAL A 420 -13.88 -35.44 34.45
CA VAL A 420 -15.05 -36.34 34.47
C VAL A 420 -14.89 -37.52 33.52
N ASP A 421 -13.75 -37.62 32.82
CA ASP A 421 -13.41 -38.79 32.01
C ASP A 421 -12.81 -39.90 32.91
N PRO A 422 -13.48 -41.05 33.08
CA PRO A 422 -12.99 -42.14 33.92
C PRO A 422 -11.62 -42.69 33.48
N ALA A 423 -11.23 -42.50 32.21
CA ALA A 423 -9.94 -42.95 31.70
C ALA A 423 -8.77 -42.03 32.11
N ARG A 424 -9.07 -40.82 32.62
CA ARG A 424 -8.09 -39.78 32.96
C ARG A 424 -8.02 -39.47 34.46
N LEU A 425 -8.86 -40.11 35.28
CA LEU A 425 -8.86 -39.98 36.74
C LEU A 425 -7.73 -40.79 37.39
N ASP A 426 -7.17 -40.24 38.46
CA ASP A 426 -6.32 -41.00 39.36
C ASP A 426 -7.16 -41.96 40.24
N PRO A 427 -6.64 -43.14 40.62
CA PRO A 427 -7.40 -44.13 41.40
C PRO A 427 -7.84 -43.65 42.80
N THR A 428 -7.30 -42.53 43.27
CA THR A 428 -7.56 -41.93 44.58
C THR A 428 -8.61 -40.82 44.53
N GLU A 429 -9.05 -40.42 43.34
CA GLU A 429 -9.97 -39.31 43.13
C GLU A 429 -11.44 -39.77 43.08
N ASP A 430 -12.35 -38.92 43.55
CA ASP A 430 -13.79 -39.17 43.54
C ASP A 430 -14.45 -38.48 42.33
N ILE A 431 -14.84 -39.28 41.32
CA ILE A 431 -15.49 -38.78 40.11
C ILE A 431 -16.84 -38.09 40.38
N ASP A 432 -17.57 -38.51 41.41
CA ASP A 432 -18.85 -37.89 41.76
C ASP A 432 -18.61 -36.51 42.38
N GLN A 433 -17.52 -36.34 43.15
CA GLN A 433 -17.09 -35.03 43.63
C GLN A 433 -16.70 -34.11 42.48
N HIS A 434 -15.88 -34.57 41.52
CA HIS A 434 -15.48 -33.77 40.35
C HIS A 434 -16.67 -33.36 39.49
N ARG A 435 -17.62 -34.28 39.30
CA ARG A 435 -18.87 -34.00 38.59
C ARG A 435 -19.69 -32.91 39.28
N ASN A 436 -19.81 -32.97 40.60
CA ASN A 436 -20.52 -31.96 41.37
C ASN A 436 -19.81 -30.59 41.29
N ASN A 437 -18.47 -30.57 41.35
CA ASN A 437 -17.67 -29.36 41.16
C ASN A 437 -17.93 -28.74 39.78
N LEU A 438 -17.90 -29.55 38.72
CA LEU A 438 -18.14 -29.10 37.34
C LEU A 438 -19.56 -28.57 37.16
N ILE A 439 -20.58 -29.23 37.70
CA ILE A 439 -21.97 -28.77 37.66
C ILE A 439 -22.11 -27.44 38.42
N ALA A 440 -21.53 -27.33 39.61
CA ALA A 440 -21.59 -26.12 40.42
C ALA A 440 -20.92 -24.92 39.70
N LEU A 441 -19.73 -25.13 39.12
CA LEU A 441 -19.05 -24.11 38.33
C LEU A 441 -19.86 -23.71 37.09
N THR A 442 -20.36 -24.70 36.34
CA THR A 442 -21.17 -24.45 35.14
C THR A 442 -22.43 -23.65 35.48
N GLN A 443 -23.11 -23.99 36.58
CA GLN A 443 -24.30 -23.26 37.05
C GLN A 443 -23.94 -21.83 37.44
N LYS A 444 -22.83 -21.63 38.17
CA LYS A 444 -22.34 -20.29 38.55
C LYS A 444 -22.05 -19.42 37.32
N VAL A 445 -21.39 -19.96 36.31
CA VAL A 445 -21.11 -19.27 35.04
C VAL A 445 -22.40 -18.97 34.29
N PHE A 446 -23.31 -19.95 34.19
CA PHE A 446 -24.58 -19.79 33.50
C PHE A 446 -25.46 -18.72 34.16
N ASP A 447 -25.59 -18.74 35.48
CA ASP A 447 -26.36 -17.74 36.24
C ASP A 447 -25.77 -16.33 36.06
N ALA A 448 -24.45 -16.20 36.04
CA ALA A 448 -23.79 -14.92 35.78
C ALA A 448 -24.12 -14.40 34.37
N ILE A 449 -24.13 -15.26 33.35
CA ILE A 449 -24.51 -14.89 31.98
C ILE A 449 -25.97 -14.42 31.94
N ILE A 450 -26.91 -15.18 32.50
CA ILE A 450 -28.34 -14.83 32.47
C ILE A 450 -28.61 -13.52 33.23
N ASN A 451 -27.96 -13.31 34.38
CA ASN A 451 -28.10 -12.11 35.20
C ASN A 451 -27.33 -10.89 34.66
N SER A 452 -26.67 -11.02 33.51
CA SER A 452 -25.94 -9.92 32.87
C SER A 452 -26.71 -9.24 31.73
N SER A 453 -27.97 -9.62 31.51
CA SER A 453 -28.82 -9.14 30.41
C SER A 453 -28.91 -7.61 30.31
N ASP A 454 -28.98 -6.91 31.44
CA ASP A 454 -29.01 -5.43 31.51
C ASP A 454 -27.69 -4.79 31.08
N ARG A 455 -26.56 -5.47 31.35
CA ARG A 455 -25.21 -5.02 30.99
C ARG A 455 -24.81 -5.40 29.56
N PHE A 456 -25.65 -6.14 28.84
CA PHE A 456 -25.35 -6.55 27.47
C PHE A 456 -25.23 -5.33 26.54
N PRO A 457 -24.13 -5.20 25.76
CA PRO A 457 -23.87 -4.01 24.96
C PRO A 457 -25.00 -3.68 23.97
N PRO A 458 -25.42 -2.41 23.85
CA PRO A 458 -26.54 -2.04 22.98
C PRO A 458 -26.27 -2.31 21.49
N GLN A 459 -25.01 -2.19 21.03
CA GLN A 459 -24.61 -2.51 19.66
C GLN A 459 -24.79 -4.02 19.38
N LEU A 460 -24.38 -4.88 20.30
CA LEU A 460 -24.59 -6.32 20.19
C LEU A 460 -26.07 -6.69 20.30
N ARG A 461 -26.83 -6.00 21.15
CA ARG A 461 -28.29 -6.18 21.25
C ARG A 461 -28.97 -5.85 19.92
N SER A 462 -28.56 -4.77 19.27
CA SER A 462 -29.03 -4.38 17.93
C SER A 462 -28.65 -5.42 16.87
N MET A 463 -27.42 -5.92 16.88
CA MET A 463 -26.98 -6.99 15.97
C MET A 463 -27.80 -8.28 16.15
N CYS A 464 -28.02 -8.71 17.39
CA CYS A 464 -28.83 -9.90 17.70
C CYS A 464 -30.29 -9.70 17.29
N HIS A 465 -30.84 -8.51 17.50
CA HIS A 465 -32.18 -8.15 17.05
C HIS A 465 -32.30 -8.16 15.52
N CYS A 466 -31.31 -7.61 14.81
CA CYS A 466 -31.24 -7.65 13.35
C CYS A 466 -31.21 -9.08 12.83
N LEU A 467 -30.36 -9.94 13.41
CA LEU A 467 -30.31 -11.36 13.06
C LEU A 467 -31.67 -12.06 13.30
N TYR A 468 -32.31 -11.80 14.44
CA TYR A 468 -33.63 -12.33 14.75
C TYR A 468 -34.69 -11.92 13.71
N GLN A 469 -34.70 -10.64 13.30
CA GLN A 469 -35.63 -10.14 12.29
C GLN A 469 -35.40 -10.80 10.92
N VAL A 470 -34.14 -10.95 10.51
CA VAL A 470 -33.78 -11.62 9.26
C VAL A 470 -34.25 -13.08 9.27
N LEU A 471 -33.97 -13.81 10.35
CA LEU A 471 -34.43 -15.19 10.51
C LEU A 471 -35.95 -15.30 10.50
N SER A 472 -36.64 -14.35 11.15
CA SER A 472 -38.11 -14.30 11.18
C SER A 472 -38.73 -14.05 9.81
N LYS A 473 -38.06 -13.29 8.93
CA LYS A 473 -38.51 -13.11 7.55
C LYS A 473 -38.37 -14.40 6.71
N ARG A 474 -37.30 -15.16 6.89
CA ARG A 474 -37.05 -16.39 6.11
C ARG A 474 -37.82 -17.60 6.66
N PHE A 475 -37.93 -17.72 7.98
CA PHE A 475 -38.57 -18.83 8.69
C PHE A 475 -39.70 -18.34 9.61
N PRO A 476 -40.81 -17.80 9.06
CA PRO A 476 -41.89 -17.20 9.86
C PRO A 476 -42.62 -18.21 10.75
N ASN A 477 -42.64 -19.49 10.37
CA ASN A 477 -43.37 -20.55 11.10
C ASN A 477 -42.57 -21.15 12.28
N LEU A 478 -41.34 -20.70 12.53
CA LEU A 478 -40.41 -21.30 13.49
C LEU A 478 -39.84 -20.26 14.49
N LEU A 479 -40.68 -19.34 14.98
CA LEU A 479 -40.25 -18.22 15.83
C LEU A 479 -39.44 -18.66 17.07
N GLN A 480 -39.86 -19.73 17.75
CA GLN A 480 -39.12 -20.28 18.90
C GLN A 480 -37.71 -20.76 18.49
N ASN A 481 -37.58 -21.34 17.30
CA ASN A 481 -36.30 -21.79 16.77
C ASN A 481 -35.43 -20.59 16.34
N ASN A 482 -36.02 -19.48 15.90
CA ASN A 482 -35.30 -18.26 15.53
C ASN A 482 -34.60 -17.64 16.75
N ILE A 483 -35.29 -17.60 17.90
CA ILE A 483 -34.67 -17.16 19.17
C ILE A 483 -33.56 -18.13 19.58
N GLY A 484 -33.81 -19.44 19.49
CA GLY A 484 -32.81 -20.48 19.77
C GLY A 484 -31.57 -20.37 18.89
N ALA A 485 -31.73 -20.04 17.61
CA ALA A 485 -30.62 -19.84 16.68
C ALA A 485 -29.75 -18.62 17.03
N VAL A 486 -30.37 -17.50 17.43
CA VAL A 486 -29.64 -16.34 17.93
C VAL A 486 -28.85 -16.69 19.20
N GLY A 487 -29.48 -17.39 20.15
CA GLY A 487 -28.80 -17.88 21.35
C GLY A 487 -27.63 -18.81 21.03
N THR A 488 -27.82 -19.75 20.10
CA THR A 488 -26.78 -20.67 19.64
C THR A 488 -25.59 -19.90 19.05
N VAL A 489 -25.85 -18.86 18.26
CA VAL A 489 -24.80 -18.01 17.68
C VAL A 489 -24.03 -17.26 18.77
N ILE A 490 -24.73 -16.67 19.75
CA ILE A 490 -24.09 -15.96 20.87
C ILE A 490 -23.17 -16.90 21.67
N PHE A 491 -23.66 -18.08 22.05
CA PHE A 491 -22.84 -19.03 22.79
C PHE A 491 -21.68 -19.56 21.96
N LEU A 492 -21.92 -19.99 20.72
CA LEU A 492 -20.91 -20.66 19.90
C LEU A 492 -19.84 -19.72 19.35
N ARG A 493 -20.16 -18.44 19.10
CA ARG A 493 -19.25 -17.48 18.43
C ARG A 493 -18.71 -16.38 19.32
N PHE A 494 -19.27 -16.21 20.51
CA PHE A 494 -18.90 -15.12 21.39
C PHE A 494 -18.52 -15.61 22.78
N ILE A 495 -19.43 -16.29 23.50
CA ILE A 495 -19.20 -16.67 24.89
C ILE A 495 -18.24 -17.87 25.00
N ASN A 496 -18.56 -19.01 24.37
CA ASN A 496 -17.76 -20.24 24.52
C ASN A 496 -16.33 -20.12 23.98
N PRO A 497 -16.08 -19.44 22.84
CA PRO A 497 -14.71 -19.20 22.40
C PRO A 497 -13.88 -18.41 23.43
N ALA A 498 -14.48 -17.47 24.15
CA ALA A 498 -13.80 -16.73 25.20
C ALA A 498 -13.52 -17.60 26.44
N ILE A 499 -14.44 -18.51 26.79
CA ILE A 499 -14.23 -19.46 27.88
C ILE A 499 -13.12 -20.46 27.54
N GLY A 500 -13.08 -20.99 26.31
CA GLY A 500 -12.10 -22.00 25.92
C GLY A 500 -10.71 -21.48 25.51
N LEU A 501 -10.55 -20.16 25.37
CA LEU A 501 -9.26 -19.49 25.14
C LEU A 501 -8.52 -19.17 26.45
N ILE A 502 -9.22 -19.29 27.58
CA ILE A 502 -8.72 -19.10 28.93
C ILE A 502 -8.48 -20.49 29.52
#